data_AF-A0A6F8ZZJ1-F1
#
_entry.id   AF-A0A6F8ZZJ1-F1
#
_cell.length_a   1.000
_cell.length_b   1.000
_cell.length_c   1.000
_cell.angle_alpha   90.00
_cell.angle_beta   90.00
_cell.angle_gamma   90.00
#
_symmetry.space_group_name_H-M   'P 1'
#
loop_
_entity.id
_entity.type
_entity.pdbx_description
1 polymer ?
#
loop_
_entity_poly.entity_id
_entity_poly.type
_entity_poly.pdbx_seq_one_letter_code
_entity_poly.pdbx_strand_id
1 'polypeptide(L)'
;MEMNMLLYNVLYLILHVASSSQHGTETIETLMPNVLVVKVDLRVFTETQVPLLCGDSYQDTEVIWRKGSERVGQGNQIKVKVVEMIGGNYSCHNAAGDYLNHTLVLVQDIQSPNRRRRVLEKSHDTDEDEYIRCLAKNYNGTFHCYWKKTEHRMSAVVVLVQVGQLSGSNFSCSVHGDGAGLTCDDLDSCSFAEEVSRIDLTVYFRTNYLLEDYTVTPFYIREIVKTDKIHITKVEGNTFEWGYPATWSLPHSYYPLTFQVKVVHLGASCDSEKQVFLMETKETKFTLNHSPKKYRFCLRAKDKLVDCPWCQWTHHE
;
A
#
# COMPACT_ATOMS: atom_id res chain seq x y z
N MET A 1 12.98 -53.13 -30.50
CA MET A 1 13.13 -51.93 -29.67
C MET A 1 13.62 -50.82 -30.58
N GLU A 2 12.66 -50.16 -31.23
CA GLU A 2 12.37 -48.72 -31.04
C GLU A 2 13.35 -47.87 -31.85
N MET A 3 13.07 -47.35 -33.06
CA MET A 3 11.87 -46.73 -33.62
C MET A 3 11.14 -45.79 -32.65
N ASN A 4 11.83 -44.75 -32.18
CA ASN A 4 11.18 -43.53 -31.67
C ASN A 4 12.10 -42.31 -31.50
N MET A 5 12.95 -42.01 -32.49
CA MET A 5 13.86 -40.85 -32.43
C MET A 5 13.67 -39.84 -33.58
N LEU A 6 12.50 -39.85 -34.24
CA LEU A 6 12.17 -38.88 -35.30
C LEU A 6 10.80 -38.18 -35.10
N LEU A 7 10.05 -38.51 -34.05
CA LEU A 7 8.78 -37.85 -33.71
C LEU A 7 8.95 -36.62 -32.81
N TYR A 8 10.09 -36.46 -32.14
CA TYR A 8 10.29 -35.37 -31.18
C TYR A 8 10.69 -34.01 -31.79
N ASN A 9 11.19 -33.99 -33.03
CA ASN A 9 11.62 -32.75 -33.69
C ASN A 9 10.60 -32.17 -34.67
N VAL A 10 9.47 -32.86 -34.91
CA VAL A 10 8.35 -32.31 -35.69
C VAL A 10 7.30 -31.64 -34.79
N LEU A 11 7.23 -32.00 -33.50
CA LEU A 11 6.36 -31.32 -32.54
C LEU A 11 6.89 -29.93 -32.11
N TYR A 12 8.17 -29.64 -32.31
CA TYR A 12 8.78 -28.35 -31.93
C TYR A 12 8.65 -27.26 -33.01
N LEU A 13 8.20 -27.61 -34.22
CA LEU A 13 8.05 -26.69 -35.34
C LEU A 13 6.59 -26.40 -35.73
N ILE A 14 5.62 -27.03 -35.07
CA ILE A 14 4.18 -26.77 -35.27
C ILE A 14 3.57 -25.90 -34.15
N LEU A 15 4.31 -25.60 -33.08
CA LEU A 15 3.92 -24.61 -32.07
C LEU A 15 4.43 -23.18 -32.34
N HIS A 16 5.01 -22.91 -33.51
CA HIS A 16 5.48 -21.58 -33.92
C HIS A 16 4.74 -20.95 -35.10
N VAL A 17 3.52 -21.40 -35.39
CA VAL A 17 2.61 -20.71 -36.31
C VAL A 17 1.27 -20.43 -35.63
N ALA A 18 1.30 -19.58 -34.60
CA ALA A 18 0.17 -18.76 -34.15
C ALA A 18 0.66 -17.69 -33.14
N SER A 19 1.68 -16.92 -33.48
CA SER A 19 2.10 -15.80 -32.62
C SER A 19 2.81 -14.72 -33.42
N SER A 20 2.05 -14.03 -34.28
CA SER A 20 2.47 -12.76 -34.86
C SER A 20 1.27 -11.81 -34.96
N SER A 21 0.79 -11.39 -33.79
CA SER A 21 0.16 -10.08 -33.56
C SER A 21 -0.27 -9.94 -32.09
N GLN A 22 0.67 -10.01 -31.14
CA GLN A 22 0.41 -9.47 -29.80
C GLN A 22 0.63 -7.96 -29.81
N HIS A 23 -0.34 -7.23 -30.37
CA HIS A 23 -0.69 -5.94 -29.78
C HIS A 23 -1.39 -6.24 -28.45
N GLY A 24 -1.01 -5.51 -27.38
CA GLY A 24 -1.43 -5.79 -26.00
C GLY A 24 -2.88 -6.21 -25.89
N THR A 25 -3.11 -7.46 -25.51
CA THR A 25 -4.44 -8.05 -25.41
C THR A 25 -5.20 -7.38 -24.29
N GLU A 26 -6.20 -6.59 -24.66
CA GLU A 26 -7.19 -6.01 -23.75
C GLU A 26 -7.80 -7.13 -22.90
N THR A 27 -7.79 -6.94 -21.58
CA THR A 27 -8.30 -7.94 -20.62
C THR A 27 -9.37 -7.32 -19.75
N ILE A 28 -10.50 -8.01 -19.64
CA ILE A 28 -11.62 -7.61 -18.79
C ILE A 28 -11.62 -8.55 -17.58
N GLU A 29 -11.50 -7.98 -16.39
CA GLU A 29 -11.43 -8.73 -15.14
C GLU A 29 -12.48 -8.22 -14.15
N THR A 30 -12.94 -9.09 -13.26
CA THR A 30 -13.80 -8.70 -12.14
C THR A 30 -12.94 -8.36 -10.94
N LEU A 31 -13.01 -7.11 -10.47
CA LEU A 31 -12.25 -6.66 -9.29
C LEU A 31 -12.93 -7.06 -7.99
N MET A 32 -14.25 -6.88 -7.94
CA MET A 32 -15.15 -7.25 -6.84
C MET A 32 -16.58 -7.36 -7.42
N PRO A 33 -17.57 -7.84 -6.65
CA PRO A 33 -18.95 -7.93 -7.14
C PRO A 33 -19.43 -6.63 -7.78
N ASN A 34 -20.03 -6.73 -8.97
CA ASN A 34 -20.51 -5.60 -9.77
C ASN A 34 -19.45 -4.58 -10.21
N VAL A 35 -18.14 -4.89 -10.13
CA VAL A 35 -17.07 -4.00 -10.61
C VAL A 35 -16.18 -4.73 -11.62
N LEU A 36 -16.22 -4.28 -12.87
CA LEU A 36 -15.37 -4.75 -13.95
C LEU A 36 -14.22 -3.77 -14.20
N VAL A 37 -13.06 -4.30 -14.55
CA VAL A 37 -11.86 -3.53 -14.91
C VAL A 37 -11.44 -3.89 -16.32
N VAL A 38 -11.36 -2.89 -17.18
CA VAL A 38 -10.85 -3.01 -18.54
C VAL A 38 -9.38 -2.56 -18.52
N LYS A 39 -8.47 -3.49 -18.79
CA LYS A 39 -7.04 -3.21 -18.90
C LYS A 39 -6.69 -2.82 -20.33
N VAL A 40 -6.19 -1.61 -20.53
CA VAL A 40 -5.88 -1.02 -21.84
C VAL A 40 -4.54 -0.30 -21.83
N ASP A 41 -3.87 -0.14 -22.97
CA ASP A 41 -2.69 0.74 -23.09
C ASP A 41 -3.14 2.18 -23.33
N LEU A 42 -3.09 3.02 -22.29
CA LEU A 42 -3.54 4.42 -22.37
C LEU A 42 -2.57 5.35 -23.14
N ARG A 43 -1.51 4.82 -23.76
CA ARG A 43 -0.61 5.58 -24.64
C ARG A 43 -1.08 5.62 -26.09
N VAL A 44 -2.00 4.73 -26.44
CA VAL A 44 -2.64 4.68 -27.76
C VAL A 44 -4.14 4.82 -27.59
N PHE A 45 -4.82 5.19 -28.68
CA PHE A 45 -6.28 5.18 -28.69
C PHE A 45 -6.77 3.74 -28.51
N THR A 46 -7.68 3.54 -27.55
CA THR A 46 -8.21 2.22 -27.19
C THR A 46 -9.74 2.25 -27.14
N GLU A 47 -10.34 1.17 -27.65
CA GLU A 47 -11.78 1.00 -27.71
C GLU A 47 -12.13 -0.47 -27.46
N THR A 48 -12.82 -0.74 -26.36
CA THR A 48 -13.15 -2.10 -25.93
C THR A 48 -14.65 -2.29 -25.79
N GLN A 49 -15.16 -3.42 -26.29
CA GLN A 49 -16.55 -3.85 -26.09
C GLN A 49 -16.66 -4.69 -24.82
N VAL A 50 -17.32 -4.16 -23.79
CA VAL A 50 -17.48 -4.80 -22.48
C VAL A 50 -18.86 -5.45 -22.38
N PRO A 51 -18.96 -6.78 -22.22
CA PRO A 51 -20.23 -7.44 -21.97
C PRO A 51 -20.69 -7.16 -20.54
N LEU A 52 -21.96 -6.75 -20.38
CA LEU A 52 -22.62 -6.56 -19.09
C LEU A 52 -23.77 -7.55 -18.96
N LEU A 53 -23.97 -8.06 -17.74
CA LEU A 53 -25.05 -8.99 -17.38
C LEU A 53 -25.81 -8.43 -16.19
N CYS A 54 -27.14 -8.41 -16.26
CA CYS A 54 -27.96 -7.84 -15.18
C CYS A 54 -28.05 -8.83 -14.02
N GLY A 55 -28.20 -10.12 -14.32
CA GLY A 55 -28.11 -11.22 -13.38
C GLY A 55 -28.62 -12.54 -13.98
N ASP A 56 -28.23 -13.66 -13.39
CA ASP A 56 -28.61 -14.99 -13.90
C ASP A 56 -30.13 -15.23 -13.84
N SER A 57 -30.83 -14.55 -12.93
CA SER A 57 -32.27 -14.71 -12.70
C SER A 57 -33.17 -13.98 -13.71
N TYR A 58 -32.63 -13.18 -14.63
CA TYR A 58 -33.41 -12.29 -15.50
C TYR A 58 -33.43 -12.69 -16.99
N GLN A 59 -33.15 -13.95 -17.32
CA GLN A 59 -33.06 -14.42 -18.71
C GLN A 59 -34.33 -14.17 -19.53
N ASP A 60 -35.51 -14.34 -18.93
CA ASP A 60 -36.81 -14.17 -19.60
C ASP A 60 -37.53 -12.86 -19.24
N THR A 61 -36.83 -11.93 -18.57
CA THR A 61 -37.42 -10.65 -18.13
C THR A 61 -37.04 -9.53 -19.09
N GLU A 62 -37.97 -8.61 -19.33
CA GLU A 62 -37.64 -7.37 -20.04
C GLU A 62 -36.75 -6.49 -19.14
N VAL A 63 -35.47 -6.43 -19.49
CA VAL A 63 -34.45 -5.64 -18.80
C VAL A 63 -34.05 -4.44 -19.65
N ILE A 64 -34.03 -3.25 -19.05
CA ILE A 64 -33.62 -1.99 -19.68
C ILE A 64 -32.36 -1.48 -18.99
N TRP A 65 -31.31 -1.21 -19.76
CA TRP A 65 -30.04 -0.70 -19.25
C TRP A 65 -29.93 0.82 -19.38
N ARG A 66 -29.37 1.45 -18.36
CA ARG A 66 -29.14 2.88 -18.29
C ARG A 66 -27.72 3.23 -17.88
N LYS A 67 -27.19 4.33 -18.42
CA LYS A 67 -25.99 5.02 -17.94
C LYS A 67 -26.42 6.42 -17.49
N GLY A 68 -26.63 6.58 -16.19
CA GLY A 68 -27.32 7.78 -15.69
C GLY A 68 -28.77 7.83 -16.20
N SER A 69 -29.16 8.90 -16.90
CA SER A 69 -30.50 9.05 -17.46
C SER A 69 -30.67 8.40 -18.85
N GLU A 70 -29.57 8.09 -19.54
CA GLU A 70 -29.57 7.61 -20.92
C GLU A 70 -29.85 6.10 -20.99
N ARG A 71 -30.77 5.68 -21.86
CA ARG A 71 -31.01 4.26 -22.17
C ARG A 71 -29.94 3.78 -23.15
N VAL A 72 -29.17 2.77 -22.73
CA VAL A 72 -28.01 2.26 -23.50
C VAL A 72 -28.22 0.86 -24.07
N GLY A 73 -29.28 0.17 -23.68
CA GLY A 73 -29.58 -1.15 -24.20
C GLY A 73 -30.83 -1.79 -23.59
N GLN A 74 -31.15 -2.99 -24.09
CA GLN A 74 -32.27 -3.83 -23.62
C GLN A 74 -31.85 -5.31 -23.68
N GLY A 75 -32.42 -6.11 -22.78
CA GLY A 75 -32.11 -7.52 -22.60
C GLY A 75 -31.22 -7.78 -21.37
N ASN A 76 -31.19 -9.02 -20.90
CA ASN A 76 -30.40 -9.41 -19.73
C ASN A 76 -28.90 -9.13 -19.93
N GLN A 77 -28.41 -9.28 -21.17
CA GLN A 77 -27.02 -9.04 -21.54
C GLN A 77 -26.93 -7.95 -22.61
N ILE A 78 -26.01 -7.01 -22.42
CA ILE A 78 -25.66 -5.98 -23.42
C ILE A 78 -24.15 -5.90 -23.61
N LYS A 79 -23.70 -5.21 -24.67
CA LYS A 79 -22.30 -4.82 -24.83
C LYS A 79 -22.21 -3.31 -24.84
N VAL A 80 -21.30 -2.76 -24.03
CA VAL A 80 -21.05 -1.32 -23.97
C VAL A 80 -19.65 -1.02 -24.46
N LYS A 81 -19.53 0.06 -25.22
CA LYS A 81 -18.25 0.56 -25.72
C LYS A 81 -17.57 1.42 -24.64
N VAL A 82 -16.34 1.05 -24.28
CA VAL A 82 -15.46 1.83 -23.41
C VAL A 82 -14.35 2.42 -24.28
N VAL A 83 -14.17 3.73 -24.22
CA VAL A 83 -13.16 4.45 -25.02
C VAL A 83 -12.19 5.12 -24.07
N GLU A 84 -10.89 4.85 -24.23
CA GLU A 84 -9.83 5.38 -23.39
C GLU A 84 -10.14 5.24 -21.89
N MET A 85 -10.18 6.33 -21.12
CA MET A 85 -10.46 6.34 -19.67
C MET A 85 -11.95 6.49 -19.33
N ILE A 86 -12.84 6.40 -20.33
CA ILE A 86 -14.27 6.69 -20.19
C ILE A 86 -15.06 5.41 -19.87
N GLY A 87 -14.95 4.98 -18.61
CA GLY A 87 -15.81 3.94 -18.06
C GLY A 87 -17.25 4.40 -17.81
N GLY A 88 -17.95 3.72 -16.90
CA GLY A 88 -19.34 4.05 -16.59
C GLY A 88 -19.93 3.26 -15.45
N ASN A 89 -20.93 3.85 -14.79
CA ASN A 89 -21.84 3.10 -13.93
C ASN A 89 -23.12 2.80 -14.72
N TYR A 90 -23.41 1.50 -14.89
CA TYR A 90 -24.52 1.01 -15.68
C TYR A 90 -25.51 0.33 -14.75
N SER A 91 -26.77 0.78 -14.75
CA SER A 91 -27.84 0.14 -13.99
C SER A 91 -28.80 -0.57 -14.92
N CYS A 92 -29.33 -1.71 -14.48
CA CYS A 92 -30.38 -2.43 -15.18
C CYS A 92 -31.69 -2.36 -14.38
N HIS A 93 -32.79 -2.24 -15.11
CA HIS A 93 -34.13 -2.01 -14.57
C HIS A 93 -35.15 -2.92 -15.24
N ASN A 94 -36.24 -3.24 -14.56
CA ASN A 94 -37.37 -3.94 -15.18
C ASN A 94 -38.20 -2.99 -16.05
N ALA A 95 -39.25 -3.52 -16.70
CA ALA A 95 -40.17 -2.73 -17.52
C ALA A 95 -40.93 -1.64 -16.74
N ALA A 96 -41.17 -1.84 -15.43
CA ALA A 96 -41.79 -0.84 -14.56
C ALA A 96 -40.82 0.30 -14.17
N GLY A 97 -39.51 0.11 -14.42
CA GLY A 97 -38.46 1.06 -14.07
C GLY A 97 -37.76 0.77 -12.74
N ASP A 98 -38.17 -0.29 -12.03
CA ASP A 98 -37.54 -0.68 -10.77
C ASP A 98 -36.10 -1.10 -11.00
N TYR A 99 -35.23 -0.70 -10.07
CA TYR A 99 -33.82 -1.07 -10.08
C TYR A 99 -33.65 -2.56 -9.80
N LEU A 100 -32.86 -3.25 -10.64
CA LEU A 100 -32.55 -4.67 -10.49
C LEU A 100 -31.12 -4.91 -10.02
N ASN A 101 -30.14 -4.34 -10.74
CA ASN A 101 -28.72 -4.47 -10.43
C ASN A 101 -27.91 -3.37 -11.11
N HIS A 102 -26.59 -3.36 -10.91
CA HIS A 102 -25.67 -2.46 -11.58
C HIS A 102 -24.33 -3.13 -11.89
N THR A 103 -23.56 -2.50 -12.77
CA THR A 103 -22.16 -2.81 -13.01
C THR A 103 -21.38 -1.52 -13.19
N LEU A 104 -20.36 -1.33 -12.36
CA LEU A 104 -19.37 -0.28 -12.50
C LEU A 104 -18.23 -0.80 -13.38
N VAL A 105 -17.97 -0.11 -14.49
CA VAL A 105 -16.85 -0.39 -15.39
C VAL A 105 -15.76 0.65 -15.17
N LEU A 106 -14.60 0.19 -14.73
CA LEU A 106 -13.37 0.96 -14.53
C LEU A 106 -12.36 0.64 -15.62
N VAL A 107 -11.44 1.56 -15.83
CA VAL A 107 -10.33 1.42 -16.79
C VAL A 107 -9.02 1.46 -16.01
N GLN A 108 -8.13 0.52 -16.31
CA GLN A 108 -6.80 0.44 -15.72
C GLN A 108 -5.77 0.44 -16.84
N ASP A 109 -4.72 1.25 -16.69
CA ASP A 109 -3.57 1.20 -17.60
C ASP A 109 -2.83 -0.12 -17.41
N ILE A 110 -2.47 -0.79 -18.50
CA ILE A 110 -1.72 -2.04 -18.43
C ILE A 110 -0.39 -1.85 -17.68
N GLN A 111 0.02 -2.89 -16.95
CA GLN A 111 1.31 -2.88 -16.24
C GLN A 111 2.44 -2.74 -17.27
N SER A 112 3.20 -1.65 -17.19
CA SER A 112 4.39 -1.39 -18.00
C SER A 112 5.47 -0.80 -17.08
N PRO A 113 6.76 -1.07 -17.32
CA PRO A 113 7.85 -0.41 -16.57
C PRO A 113 7.74 1.11 -16.59
N ASN A 114 7.15 1.66 -17.65
CA ASN A 114 6.94 3.10 -17.84
C ASN A 114 5.48 3.52 -17.56
N ARG A 115 4.70 2.71 -16.83
CA ARG A 115 3.32 3.05 -16.49
C ARG A 115 3.31 4.34 -15.68
N ARG A 116 2.60 5.35 -16.19
CA ARG A 116 2.51 6.64 -15.54
C ARG A 116 1.54 6.55 -14.37
N ARG A 117 2.07 6.52 -13.15
CA ARG A 117 1.30 6.69 -11.89
C ARG A 117 0.86 8.16 -11.80
N ARG A 118 -0.43 8.40 -11.51
CA ARG A 118 -1.01 9.76 -11.53
C ARG A 118 -1.67 10.12 -10.21
N VAL A 119 -2.09 9.13 -9.43
CA VAL A 119 -2.83 9.35 -8.18
C VAL A 119 -1.92 9.72 -7.02
N LEU A 120 -0.86 8.96 -6.78
CA LEU A 120 0.04 9.18 -5.65
C LEU A 120 1.36 9.84 -6.06
N GLU A 121 1.91 10.63 -5.15
CA GLU A 121 3.28 11.16 -5.20
C GLU A 121 4.24 10.15 -4.58
N LYS A 122 5.45 10.06 -5.11
CA LYS A 122 6.52 9.33 -4.44
C LYS A 122 7.01 10.12 -3.23
N SER A 123 7.25 9.43 -2.12
CA SER A 123 7.98 9.96 -0.98
C SER A 123 9.45 10.08 -1.34
N HIS A 124 10.07 11.22 -1.00
CA HIS A 124 11.51 11.46 -1.14
C HIS A 124 12.23 11.49 0.22
N ASP A 125 11.54 11.11 1.30
CA ASP A 125 12.09 11.14 2.67
C ASP A 125 12.99 9.92 2.98
N THR A 126 13.20 9.02 2.02
CA THR A 126 13.98 7.80 2.11
C THR A 126 14.81 7.59 0.84
N ASP A 127 15.84 6.75 0.93
CA ASP A 127 16.63 6.32 -0.24
C ASP A 127 15.79 5.50 -1.25
N GLU A 128 14.61 5.04 -0.84
CA GLU A 128 13.63 4.35 -1.68
C GLU A 128 12.45 5.24 -2.04
N ASP A 129 12.17 5.24 -3.34
CA ASP A 129 11.28 6.13 -4.06
C ASP A 129 9.86 5.51 -4.07
N GLU A 130 9.23 5.41 -2.89
CA GLU A 130 7.98 4.66 -2.65
C GLU A 130 6.72 5.54 -2.64
N TYR A 131 5.58 4.99 -3.09
CA TYR A 131 4.29 5.70 -3.08
C TYR A 131 3.51 5.57 -1.77
N ILE A 132 3.63 4.42 -1.12
CA ILE A 132 2.92 4.09 0.12
C ILE A 132 3.97 3.64 1.12
N ARG A 133 3.99 4.29 2.28
CA ARG A 133 4.93 4.01 3.35
C ARG A 133 4.22 3.35 4.51
N CYS A 134 4.68 2.16 4.91
CA CYS A 134 4.12 1.43 6.06
C CYS A 134 5.04 1.49 7.28
N LEU A 135 4.45 1.52 8.48
CA LEU A 135 5.13 1.67 9.77
C LEU A 135 4.35 0.91 10.85
N ALA A 136 5.05 0.18 11.72
CA ALA A 136 4.47 -0.41 12.92
C ALA A 136 5.08 0.25 14.16
N LYS A 137 4.30 0.51 15.21
CA LYS A 137 4.85 1.13 16.43
C LYS A 137 5.55 0.14 17.35
N ASN A 138 5.15 -1.13 17.23
CA ASN A 138 5.55 -2.24 18.07
C ASN A 138 5.24 -3.54 17.29
N TYR A 139 5.26 -4.69 17.98
CA TYR A 139 5.06 -6.02 17.39
C TYR A 139 3.66 -6.62 17.63
N ASN A 140 2.64 -5.80 17.89
CA ASN A 140 1.29 -6.28 18.22
C ASN A 140 0.44 -6.68 17.00
N GLY A 141 1.01 -6.68 15.79
CA GLY A 141 0.30 -6.96 14.55
C GLY A 141 -0.39 -5.75 13.90
N THR A 142 -0.42 -4.58 14.55
CA THR A 142 -0.97 -3.34 13.99
C THR A 142 0.11 -2.58 13.21
N PHE A 143 -0.21 -2.23 11.97
CA PHE A 143 0.62 -1.35 11.16
C PHE A 143 -0.22 -0.30 10.44
N HIS A 144 0.43 0.82 10.14
CA HIS A 144 -0.18 1.97 9.50
C HIS A 144 0.55 2.26 8.19
N CYS A 145 -0.20 2.49 7.12
CA CYS A 145 0.36 2.90 5.84
C CYS A 145 -0.13 4.29 5.47
N TYR A 146 0.75 5.11 4.92
CA TYR A 146 0.50 6.51 4.60
C TYR A 146 0.89 6.77 3.16
N TRP A 147 0.18 7.68 2.51
CA TRP A 147 0.47 8.13 1.15
C TRP A 147 0.11 9.58 0.97
N LYS A 148 0.64 10.18 -0.09
CA LYS A 148 0.28 11.54 -0.51
C LYS A 148 -0.31 11.50 -1.91
N LYS A 149 -1.50 12.08 -2.07
CA LYS A 149 -2.15 12.23 -3.38
C LYS A 149 -1.53 13.42 -4.12
N THR A 150 -1.48 13.33 -5.45
CA THR A 150 -1.11 14.48 -6.27
C THR A 150 -2.16 15.57 -6.16
N GLU A 151 -1.75 16.84 -6.28
CA GLU A 151 -2.66 17.99 -6.21
C GLU A 151 -3.85 17.88 -7.18
N HIS A 152 -3.65 17.24 -8.33
CA HIS A 152 -4.66 17.09 -9.38
C HIS A 152 -5.61 15.89 -9.14
N ARG A 153 -5.30 15.03 -8.18
CA ARG A 153 -6.04 13.79 -7.87
C ARG A 153 -6.41 13.70 -6.39
N MET A 154 -6.58 14.82 -5.71
CA MET A 154 -7.05 14.89 -4.32
C MET A 154 -8.41 14.19 -4.12
N SER A 155 -9.26 14.17 -5.15
CA SER A 155 -10.56 13.49 -5.16
C SER A 155 -10.50 11.97 -5.34
N ALA A 156 -9.30 11.39 -5.52
CA ALA A 156 -9.14 9.95 -5.62
C ALA A 156 -9.57 9.26 -4.33
N VAL A 157 -10.33 8.16 -4.48
CA VAL A 157 -10.85 7.36 -3.36
C VAL A 157 -10.24 5.97 -3.36
N VAL A 158 -9.98 5.42 -2.18
CA VAL A 158 -9.62 4.00 -2.04
C VAL A 158 -10.87 3.17 -2.28
N VAL A 159 -10.80 2.22 -3.22
CA VAL A 159 -11.92 1.32 -3.56
C VAL A 159 -11.73 -0.08 -3.02
N LEU A 160 -10.48 -0.54 -2.93
CA LEU A 160 -10.14 -1.87 -2.44
C LEU A 160 -8.77 -1.81 -1.77
N VAL A 161 -8.66 -2.51 -0.64
CA VAL A 161 -7.38 -2.83 0.00
C VAL A 161 -7.27 -4.35 -0.03
N GLN A 162 -6.22 -4.84 -0.68
CA GLN A 162 -5.85 -6.24 -0.65
C GLN A 162 -4.61 -6.37 0.21
N VAL A 163 -4.75 -7.13 1.29
CA VAL A 163 -3.65 -7.47 2.18
C VAL A 163 -3.65 -8.98 2.33
N GLY A 164 -2.46 -9.56 2.34
CA GLY A 164 -2.31 -11.00 2.46
C GLY A 164 -0.93 -11.37 2.98
N GLN A 165 -0.84 -12.61 3.42
CA GLN A 165 0.40 -13.22 3.85
C GLN A 165 0.34 -14.69 3.46
N LEU A 166 1.44 -15.28 2.99
CA LEU A 166 1.46 -16.69 2.55
C LEU A 166 1.05 -17.69 3.64
N SER A 167 1.31 -17.35 4.91
CA SER A 167 0.84 -18.11 6.08
C SER A 167 -0.69 -18.15 6.23
N GLY A 168 -1.41 -17.28 5.53
CA GLY A 168 -2.88 -17.20 5.58
C GLY A 168 -3.44 -16.38 6.74
N SER A 169 -2.67 -15.43 7.29
CA SER A 169 -3.17 -14.54 8.36
C SER A 169 -4.39 -13.71 7.90
N ASN A 170 -5.33 -13.52 8.83
CA ASN A 170 -6.49 -12.65 8.66
C ASN A 170 -6.16 -11.21 9.05
N PHE A 171 -6.33 -10.31 8.10
CA PHE A 171 -6.14 -8.88 8.33
C PHE A 171 -7.46 -8.12 8.31
N SER A 172 -7.59 -7.15 9.21
CA SER A 172 -8.65 -6.14 9.18
C SER A 172 -8.03 -4.78 8.86
N CYS A 173 -8.47 -4.12 7.78
CA CYS A 173 -7.93 -2.82 7.38
C CYS A 173 -9.02 -1.76 7.30
N SER A 174 -8.70 -0.55 7.77
CA SER A 174 -9.57 0.63 7.72
C SER A 174 -8.82 1.83 7.16
N VAL A 175 -9.44 2.54 6.22
CA VAL A 175 -8.90 3.78 5.65
C VAL A 175 -9.13 4.92 6.64
N HIS A 176 -8.13 5.77 6.84
CA HIS A 176 -8.23 6.94 7.72
C HIS A 176 -9.30 7.92 7.21
N GLY A 177 -9.94 8.66 8.11
CA GLY A 177 -11.07 9.54 7.77
C GLY A 177 -10.72 10.66 6.78
N ASP A 178 -9.44 11.04 6.69
CA ASP A 178 -8.91 12.01 5.72
C ASP A 178 -8.51 11.36 4.37
N GLY A 179 -8.53 10.03 4.28
CA GLY A 179 -8.09 9.26 3.12
C GLY A 179 -6.60 9.39 2.80
N ALA A 180 -5.76 9.77 3.77
CA ALA A 180 -4.30 9.91 3.63
C ALA A 180 -3.53 8.66 4.06
N GLY A 181 -4.22 7.66 4.58
CA GLY A 181 -3.61 6.42 5.01
C GLY A 181 -4.62 5.35 5.37
N LEU A 182 -4.11 4.24 5.89
CA LEU A 182 -4.90 3.15 6.46
C LEU A 182 -4.22 2.57 7.70
N THR A 183 -5.01 1.89 8.49
CA THR A 183 -4.54 1.02 9.59
C THR A 183 -4.97 -0.40 9.29
N CYS A 184 -4.06 -1.34 9.41
CA CYS A 184 -4.32 -2.76 9.31
C CYS A 184 -3.92 -3.47 10.61
N ASP A 185 -4.73 -4.42 11.03
CA ASP A 185 -4.51 -5.29 12.17
C ASP A 185 -4.42 -6.74 11.70
N ASP A 186 -3.28 -7.37 11.95
CA ASP A 186 -3.10 -8.82 11.86
C ASP A 186 -3.77 -9.48 13.08
N LEU A 187 -4.94 -10.08 12.84
CA LEU A 187 -5.78 -10.68 13.89
C LEU A 187 -5.18 -11.98 14.46
N ASP A 188 -4.26 -12.60 13.72
CA ASP A 188 -3.61 -13.85 14.07
C ASP A 188 -2.17 -13.62 14.58
N SER A 189 -1.80 -12.35 14.82
CA SER A 189 -0.42 -11.99 15.16
C SER A 189 0.02 -12.56 16.52
N CYS A 190 1.28 -13.01 16.56
CA CYS A 190 1.96 -13.40 17.78
C CYS A 190 3.26 -12.61 17.88
N SER A 191 3.31 -11.65 18.81
CA SER A 191 4.45 -10.72 18.93
C SER A 191 5.78 -11.42 19.23
N PHE A 192 5.74 -12.62 19.81
CA PHE A 192 6.93 -13.40 20.19
C PHE A 192 7.40 -14.35 19.09
N ALA A 193 6.56 -14.64 18.10
CA ALA A 193 6.88 -15.58 17.04
C ALA A 193 7.76 -14.92 15.98
N GLU A 194 8.62 -15.72 15.35
CA GLU A 194 9.35 -15.28 14.17
C GLU A 194 8.40 -15.22 12.97
N GLU A 195 8.40 -14.10 12.25
CA GLU A 195 7.58 -13.96 11.05
C GLU A 195 8.17 -14.80 9.90
N VAL A 196 7.38 -15.77 9.43
CA VAL A 196 7.78 -16.77 8.42
C VAL A 196 7.51 -16.34 6.98
N SER A 197 6.67 -15.33 6.77
CA SER A 197 6.32 -14.82 5.43
C SER A 197 6.05 -13.33 5.46
N ARG A 198 6.37 -12.65 4.36
CA ARG A 198 6.17 -11.20 4.20
C ARG A 198 4.69 -10.89 3.99
N ILE A 199 4.29 -9.69 4.43
CA ILE A 199 2.97 -9.12 4.20
C ILE A 199 2.98 -8.45 2.83
N ASP A 200 2.03 -8.83 1.99
CA ASP A 200 1.76 -8.23 0.68
C ASP A 200 0.59 -7.26 0.81
N LEU A 201 0.77 -6.01 0.41
CA LEU A 201 -0.28 -4.98 0.44
C LEU A 201 -0.44 -4.31 -0.92
N THR A 202 -1.66 -4.29 -1.44
CA THR A 202 -2.04 -3.52 -2.64
C THR A 202 -3.24 -2.65 -2.36
N VAL A 203 -3.12 -1.35 -2.62
CA VAL A 203 -4.19 -0.37 -2.47
C VAL A 203 -4.67 0.11 -3.83
N TYR A 204 -5.98 0.00 -4.07
CA TYR A 204 -6.62 0.41 -5.32
C TYR A 204 -7.28 1.77 -5.13
N PHE A 205 -6.88 2.73 -5.96
CA PHE A 205 -7.43 4.07 -6.02
C PHE A 205 -8.25 4.26 -7.28
N ARG A 206 -9.37 4.96 -7.13
CA ARG A 206 -10.24 5.35 -8.23
C ARG A 206 -10.31 6.87 -8.34
N THR A 207 -10.12 7.39 -9.55
CA THR A 207 -10.50 8.77 -9.89
C THR A 207 -11.41 8.75 -11.11
N ASN A 208 -12.68 9.16 -10.94
CA ASN A 208 -13.74 9.00 -11.94
C ASN A 208 -13.94 7.52 -12.33
N TYR A 209 -13.42 7.08 -13.47
CA TYR A 209 -13.42 5.67 -13.89
C TYR A 209 -12.02 5.10 -14.08
N LEU A 210 -10.97 5.89 -13.83
CA LEU A 210 -9.59 5.41 -13.84
C LEU A 210 -9.29 4.69 -12.53
N LEU A 211 -8.75 3.48 -12.62
CA LEU A 211 -8.25 2.67 -11.53
C LEU A 211 -6.71 2.64 -11.56
N GLU A 212 -6.09 2.90 -10.41
CA GLU A 212 -4.66 2.70 -10.18
C GLU A 212 -4.45 1.88 -8.91
N ASP A 213 -3.72 0.78 -9.04
CA ASP A 213 -3.24 -0.08 -7.97
C ASP A 213 -1.84 0.35 -7.51
N TYR A 214 -1.57 0.28 -6.22
CA TYR A 214 -0.25 0.55 -5.65
C TYR A 214 0.11 -0.61 -4.73
N THR A 215 1.00 -1.47 -5.21
CA THR A 215 1.56 -2.59 -4.44
C THR A 215 2.81 -2.13 -3.71
N VAL A 216 2.80 -2.32 -2.39
CA VAL A 216 3.95 -2.06 -1.52
C VAL A 216 4.95 -3.21 -1.67
N THR A 217 6.25 -2.91 -1.58
CA THR A 217 7.27 -3.95 -1.47
C THR A 217 6.96 -4.83 -0.26
N PRO A 218 6.89 -6.16 -0.42
CA PRO A 218 6.50 -7.03 0.68
C PRO A 218 7.44 -6.90 1.87
N PHE A 219 6.89 -6.76 3.08
CA PHE A 219 7.67 -6.45 4.30
C PHE A 219 7.33 -7.38 5.45
N TYR A 220 8.24 -7.45 6.43
CA TYR A 220 7.95 -7.97 7.77
C TYR A 220 7.65 -6.81 8.73
N ILE A 221 6.87 -7.04 9.79
CA ILE A 221 6.64 -6.06 10.85
C ILE A 221 7.98 -5.61 11.46
N ARG A 222 8.91 -6.55 11.68
CA ARG A 222 10.26 -6.22 12.20
C ARG A 222 11.07 -5.25 11.34
N GLU A 223 10.77 -5.14 10.05
CA GLU A 223 11.48 -4.23 9.13
C GLU A 223 10.89 -2.81 9.16
N ILE A 224 9.58 -2.71 9.45
CA ILE A 224 8.86 -1.44 9.46
C ILE A 224 8.60 -0.89 10.87
N VAL A 225 9.07 -1.59 11.91
CA VAL A 225 8.88 -1.18 13.30
C VAL A 225 9.66 0.09 13.59
N LYS A 226 8.96 1.11 14.10
CA LYS A 226 9.50 2.41 14.45
C LYS A 226 8.76 2.92 15.69
N THR A 227 9.47 2.91 16.81
CA THR A 227 8.90 3.30 18.10
C THR A 227 8.50 4.78 18.14
N ASP A 228 7.65 5.15 19.10
CA ASP A 228 7.25 6.54 19.32
C ASP A 228 8.43 7.40 19.85
N LYS A 229 8.21 8.72 19.86
CA LYS A 229 9.15 9.68 20.45
C LYS A 229 9.40 9.38 21.92
N ILE A 230 10.66 9.48 22.34
CA ILE A 230 11.09 9.26 23.72
C ILE A 230 10.91 10.53 24.55
N HIS A 231 10.36 10.41 25.75
CA HIS A 231 10.30 11.54 26.67
C HIS A 231 11.61 11.67 27.46
N ILE A 232 12.21 12.86 27.45
CA ILE A 232 13.47 13.17 28.13
C ILE A 232 13.17 13.99 29.38
N THR A 233 13.65 13.51 30.53
CA THR A 233 13.57 14.22 31.81
C THR A 233 14.96 14.65 32.23
N LYS A 234 15.13 15.94 32.53
CA LYS A 234 16.37 16.45 33.14
C LYS A 234 16.24 16.37 34.65
N VAL A 235 17.08 15.56 35.28
CA VAL A 235 16.97 15.25 36.71
C VAL A 235 17.82 16.22 37.54
N GLU A 236 19.12 16.25 37.27
CA GLU A 236 20.05 17.10 38.02
C GLU A 236 21.26 17.48 37.16
N GLY A 237 21.64 18.76 37.19
CA GLY A 237 22.80 19.28 36.48
C GLY A 237 22.77 18.93 34.99
N ASN A 238 23.69 18.07 34.57
CA ASN A 238 23.88 17.59 33.21
C ASN A 238 23.41 16.12 33.02
N THR A 239 22.55 15.65 33.92
CA THR A 239 22.02 14.28 33.93
C THR A 239 20.61 14.23 33.37
N PHE A 240 20.43 13.34 32.40
CA PHE A 240 19.18 13.09 31.69
C PHE A 240 18.73 11.65 31.91
N GLU A 241 17.43 11.47 32.08
CA GLU A 241 16.78 10.18 32.20
C GLU A 241 15.63 10.08 31.19
N TRP A 242 15.35 8.87 30.73
CA TRP A 242 14.26 8.58 29.80
C TRP A 242 13.67 7.21 30.05
N GLY A 243 12.44 7.01 29.58
CA GLY A 243 11.75 5.72 29.63
C GLY A 243 11.57 5.10 28.25
N TYR A 244 11.18 3.83 28.23
CA TYR A 244 10.62 3.23 27.03
C TYR A 244 9.27 3.91 26.71
N PRO A 245 8.89 4.09 25.44
CA PRO A 245 7.57 4.55 25.08
C PRO A 245 6.49 3.63 25.61
N ALA A 246 5.37 4.19 26.09
CA ALA A 246 4.25 3.40 26.59
C ALA A 246 3.64 2.47 25.53
N THR A 247 3.86 2.77 24.25
CA THR A 247 3.39 1.98 23.11
C THR A 247 4.36 0.87 22.70
N TRP A 248 5.55 0.78 23.28
CA TRP A 248 6.53 -0.24 22.91
C TRP A 248 6.14 -1.63 23.44
N SER A 249 6.55 -2.68 22.74
CA SER A 249 6.22 -4.06 23.12
C SER A 249 6.78 -4.45 24.50
N LEU A 250 6.01 -5.25 25.24
CA LEU A 250 6.38 -5.80 26.54
C LEU A 250 6.58 -7.31 26.48
N PRO A 251 7.49 -7.87 27.32
CA PRO A 251 8.35 -7.18 28.27
C PRO A 251 9.61 -6.58 27.61
N HIS A 252 10.15 -5.49 28.16
CA HIS A 252 11.36 -4.83 27.63
C HIS A 252 12.61 -5.72 27.67
N SER A 253 12.62 -6.77 28.48
CA SER A 253 13.68 -7.78 28.47
C SER A 253 13.69 -8.59 27.17
N TYR A 254 12.54 -8.76 26.53
CA TYR A 254 12.38 -9.44 25.25
C TYR A 254 12.44 -8.48 24.06
N TYR A 255 11.88 -7.28 24.20
CA TYR A 255 11.93 -6.21 23.20
C TYR A 255 12.86 -5.06 23.65
N PRO A 256 14.18 -5.27 23.74
CA PRO A 256 15.09 -4.24 24.20
C PRO A 256 15.27 -3.16 23.13
N LEU A 257 15.21 -1.90 23.55
CA LEU A 257 15.61 -0.76 22.73
C LEU A 257 17.10 -0.46 22.93
N THR A 258 17.72 0.03 21.86
CA THR A 258 18.97 0.78 21.93
C THR A 258 18.65 2.25 21.73
N PHE A 259 19.26 3.10 22.53
CA PHE A 259 19.12 4.55 22.47
C PHE A 259 20.35 5.18 21.84
N GLN A 260 20.15 6.25 21.09
CA GLN A 260 21.24 7.08 20.57
C GLN A 260 21.12 8.48 21.17
N VAL A 261 22.14 8.85 21.93
CA VAL A 261 22.32 10.16 22.54
C VAL A 261 23.20 10.99 21.63
N LYS A 262 22.75 12.21 21.33
CA LYS A 262 23.51 13.17 20.53
C LYS A 262 23.47 14.53 21.19
N VAL A 263 24.60 15.23 21.21
CA VAL A 263 24.66 16.62 21.67
C VAL A 263 25.13 17.50 20.54
N VAL A 264 24.37 18.56 20.29
CA VAL A 264 24.69 19.60 19.31
C VAL A 264 24.75 20.96 19.99
N HIS A 265 25.34 21.94 19.34
CA HIS A 265 25.32 23.31 19.82
C HIS A 265 23.88 23.85 19.88
N LEU A 266 23.59 24.73 20.85
CA LEU A 266 22.29 25.39 20.93
C LEU A 266 21.99 26.13 19.62
N GLY A 267 20.80 25.93 19.07
CA GLY A 267 20.38 26.45 17.76
C GLY A 267 20.60 25.50 16.57
N ALA A 268 21.41 24.44 16.71
CA ALA A 268 21.55 23.42 15.67
C ALA A 268 20.44 22.35 15.76
N SER A 269 19.98 21.83 14.61
CA SER A 269 19.02 20.72 14.57
C SER A 269 19.65 19.41 15.06
N CYS A 270 18.85 18.53 15.68
CA CYS A 270 19.28 17.17 16.00
C CYS A 270 19.59 16.34 14.74
N ASP A 271 19.03 16.72 13.59
CA ASP A 271 19.36 16.11 12.29
C ASP A 271 20.71 16.57 11.75
N SER A 272 21.35 17.60 12.32
CA SER A 272 22.63 18.12 11.83
C SER A 272 23.76 17.13 12.04
N GLU A 273 24.60 16.91 11.02
CA GLU A 273 25.82 16.09 11.14
C GLU A 273 26.86 16.70 12.09
N LYS A 274 26.77 18.01 12.38
CA LYS A 274 27.69 18.73 13.25
C LYS A 274 27.36 18.47 14.72
N GLN A 275 27.82 17.34 15.22
CA GLN A 275 27.66 16.92 16.61
C GLN A 275 28.91 17.16 17.44
N VAL A 276 28.70 17.51 18.70
CA VAL A 276 29.74 17.60 19.73
C VAL A 276 29.96 16.23 20.36
N PHE A 277 28.90 15.44 20.47
CA PHE A 277 28.91 14.11 21.07
C PHE A 277 27.86 13.22 20.42
N LEU A 278 28.17 11.94 20.25
CA LEU A 278 27.24 10.90 19.81
C LEU A 278 27.63 9.59 20.45
N MET A 279 26.66 8.90 21.06
CA MET A 279 26.86 7.60 21.68
C MET A 279 25.57 6.78 21.61
N GLU A 280 25.73 5.47 21.43
CA GLU A 280 24.64 4.52 21.61
C GLU A 280 24.74 3.86 22.98
N THR A 281 23.59 3.67 23.64
CA THR A 281 23.51 3.10 24.98
C THR A 281 22.23 2.29 25.15
N LYS A 282 22.26 1.35 26.09
CA LYS A 282 21.09 0.58 26.55
C LYS A 282 20.54 1.14 27.86
N GLU A 283 21.32 1.98 28.52
CA GLU A 283 20.95 2.64 29.76
C GLU A 283 19.89 3.70 29.51
N THR A 284 19.03 3.89 30.50
CA THR A 284 17.96 4.90 30.50
C THR A 284 18.35 6.20 31.20
N LYS A 285 19.65 6.35 31.49
CA LYS A 285 20.24 7.48 32.19
C LYS A 285 21.59 7.82 31.59
N PHE A 286 21.87 9.11 31.47
CA PHE A 286 23.15 9.59 30.97
C PHE A 286 23.55 10.93 31.57
N THR A 287 24.81 11.05 31.98
CA THR A 287 25.39 12.29 32.54
C THR A 287 26.45 12.85 31.59
N LEU A 288 26.28 14.10 31.16
CA LEU A 288 27.27 14.80 30.35
C LEU A 288 28.40 15.35 31.24
N ASN A 289 29.56 14.67 31.19
CA ASN A 289 30.75 15.08 31.93
C ASN A 289 31.41 16.35 31.35
N HIS A 290 31.37 16.51 30.02
CA HIS A 290 31.94 17.66 29.32
C HIS A 290 30.97 18.13 28.24
N SER A 291 30.26 19.24 28.50
CA SER A 291 29.36 19.86 27.53
C SER A 291 29.71 21.34 27.36
N PRO A 292 29.54 21.91 26.15
CA PRO A 292 29.61 23.36 25.99
C PRO A 292 28.58 24.04 26.89
N LYS A 293 28.79 25.32 27.24
CA LYS A 293 27.89 26.08 28.15
C LYS A 293 26.43 26.12 27.68
N LYS A 294 26.20 25.99 26.37
CA LYS A 294 24.87 25.96 25.74
C LYS A 294 24.82 24.84 24.71
N TYR A 295 23.92 23.89 24.91
CA TYR A 295 23.76 22.72 24.06
C TYR A 295 22.30 22.33 23.92
N ARG A 296 22.01 21.51 22.91
CA ARG A 296 20.75 20.78 22.76
C ARG A 296 21.06 19.30 22.93
N PHE A 297 20.36 18.65 23.85
CA PHE A 297 20.44 17.21 24.07
C PHE A 297 19.40 16.52 23.20
N CYS A 298 19.82 15.57 22.36
CA CYS A 298 18.98 14.85 21.41
C CYS A 298 18.98 13.36 21.73
N LEU A 299 17.81 12.74 21.64
CA LEU A 299 17.61 11.32 21.91
C LEU A 299 16.69 10.68 20.87
N ARG A 300 17.03 9.48 20.43
CA ARG A 300 16.16 8.59 19.64
C ARG A 300 16.41 7.14 20.03
N ALA A 301 15.51 6.25 19.61
CA ALA A 301 15.57 4.83 19.91
C ALA A 301 15.26 3.98 18.67
N LYS A 302 15.74 2.74 18.68
CA LYS A 302 15.35 1.68 17.75
C LYS A 302 15.39 0.33 18.45
N ASP A 303 14.78 -0.68 17.84
CA ASP A 303 14.95 -2.05 18.30
C ASP A 303 16.44 -2.45 18.25
N LYS A 304 16.92 -3.11 19.29
CA LYS A 304 18.30 -3.56 19.39
C LYS A 304 18.58 -4.84 18.60
N LEU A 305 17.58 -5.69 18.42
CA LEU A 305 17.71 -7.05 17.90
C LEU A 305 17.49 -7.14 16.39
N VAL A 306 16.81 -6.16 15.80
CA VAL A 306 16.52 -6.13 14.36
C VAL A 306 17.01 -4.86 13.71
N ASP A 307 17.32 -4.94 12.42
CA ASP A 307 17.65 -3.77 11.64
C ASP A 307 16.38 -3.03 11.23
N CYS A 308 16.00 -2.05 12.04
CA CYS A 308 14.81 -1.24 11.85
C CYS A 308 15.14 0.26 11.89
N PRO A 309 14.24 1.12 11.35
CA PRO A 309 14.43 2.56 11.38
C PRO A 309 14.49 3.14 12.79
N TRP A 310 15.37 4.14 12.98
CA TRP A 310 15.34 4.96 14.19
C TRP A 310 14.05 5.78 14.29
N CYS A 311 13.54 5.94 15.51
CA CYS A 311 12.47 6.92 15.76
C CYS A 311 12.96 8.36 15.53
N GLN A 312 12.01 9.29 15.46
CA GLN A 312 12.34 10.72 15.31
C GLN A 312 13.13 11.22 16.53
N TRP A 313 14.05 12.14 16.29
CA TRP A 313 14.75 12.83 17.38
C TRP A 313 13.77 13.54 18.32
N THR A 314 14.04 13.40 19.60
CA THR A 314 13.48 14.19 20.68
C THR A 314 14.59 15.03 21.29
N HIS A 315 14.26 16.18 21.87
CA HIS A 315 15.29 17.06 22.39
C HIS A 315 14.90 17.76 23.69
N HIS A 316 15.92 18.22 24.41
CA HIS A 316 15.82 19.05 25.59
C HIS A 316 16.86 20.19 25.51
N GLU A 317 16.47 21.38 25.98
CA GLU A 317 17.28 22.61 26.00
C GLU A 317 17.22 23.28 27.39
#